data_AF-A0A7C1XZQ4-F1
#
_entry.id   AF-A0A7C1XZQ4-F1
#
_cell.length_a   1.000
_cell.length_b   1.000
_cell.length_c   1.000
_cell.angle_alpha   90.00
_cell.angle_beta   90.00
_cell.angle_gamma   90.00
#
_symmetry.space_group_name_H-M   'P 1'
#
loop_
_entity.id
_entity.type
_entity.pdbx_description
1 polymer ?
#
loop_
_entity_poly.entity_id
_entity_poly.type
_entity_poly.pdbx_seq_one_letter_code
_entity_poly.pdbx_strand_id
1 'polypeptide(L)'
;MKKFTDFIEECLPQIQEVFPWDMEELMEQKPDLLIVDIREPYEFEAYRIKDSINVPRGILETACEWNYEETVPELVEARERPVVLVCRSGNRSALAALIMQQMGYKEVYSLKTGLRGWNDAEMPLLDREGKTADVDEAEVYFTPNLRPEQLSPDQRG
;
A
#
# COMPACT_ATOMS: atom_id res chain seq x y z
N MET A 1 -8.22 26.29 -2.12
CA MET A 1 -7.01 25.44 -2.04
C MET A 1 -7.47 24.00 -2.07
N LYS A 2 -6.80 23.13 -2.85
CA LYS A 2 -7.14 21.70 -2.87
C LYS A 2 -6.88 21.05 -1.52
N LYS A 3 -7.74 20.12 -1.12
CA LYS A 3 -7.57 19.22 0.03
C LYS A 3 -6.91 17.92 -0.41
N PHE A 4 -6.42 17.15 0.56
CA PHE A 4 -5.88 15.81 0.32
C PHE A 4 -6.86 14.91 -0.46
N THR A 5 -8.15 14.95 -0.11
CA THR A 5 -9.21 14.18 -0.78
C THR A 5 -9.32 14.52 -2.27
N ASP A 6 -9.19 15.80 -2.63
CA ASP A 6 -9.27 16.24 -4.01
C ASP A 6 -8.15 15.62 -4.86
N PHE A 7 -6.94 15.49 -4.31
CA PHE A 7 -5.83 14.82 -4.99
C PHE A 7 -6.09 13.32 -5.20
N ILE A 8 -6.74 12.66 -4.24
CA ILE A 8 -7.11 11.25 -4.39
C ILE A 8 -8.19 11.09 -5.46
N GLU A 9 -9.26 11.88 -5.40
CA GLU A 9 -10.36 11.84 -6.36
C GLU A 9 -9.90 12.09 -7.80
N GLU A 10 -8.95 13.01 -8.00
CA GLU A 10 -8.35 13.24 -9.32
C GLU A 10 -7.41 12.11 -9.78
N CYS A 11 -6.79 11.40 -8.83
CA CYS A 11 -5.87 10.29 -9.11
C CYS A 11 -6.59 8.99 -9.49
N LEU A 12 -7.69 8.67 -8.80
CA LEU A 12 -8.37 7.38 -8.93
C LEU A 12 -8.76 7.00 -10.37
N PRO A 13 -9.28 7.89 -11.23
CA PRO A 13 -9.62 7.55 -12.62
C PRO A 13 -8.42 7.25 -13.52
N GLN A 14 -7.19 7.51 -13.05
CA GLN A 14 -5.95 7.39 -13.83
C GLN A 14 -5.11 6.17 -13.45
N ILE A 15 -5.58 5.37 -12.49
CA ILE A 15 -4.84 4.21 -11.96
C ILE A 15 -5.73 2.98 -12.00
N GLN A 16 -5.12 1.81 -11.83
CA GLN A 16 -5.84 0.58 -11.56
C GLN A 16 -5.90 0.33 -10.05
N GLU A 17 -7.05 -0.14 -9.58
CA GLU A 17 -7.24 -0.59 -8.20
C GLU A 17 -7.67 -2.05 -8.20
N VAL A 18 -7.23 -2.79 -7.18
CA VAL A 18 -7.69 -4.15 -6.88
C VAL A 18 -8.21 -4.17 -5.46
N PHE A 19 -9.36 -4.81 -5.23
CA PHE A 19 -9.87 -4.98 -3.88
C PHE A 19 -9.20 -6.17 -3.18
N PRO A 20 -9.14 -6.19 -1.83
CA PRO A 20 -8.53 -7.28 -1.09
C PRO A 20 -9.06 -8.68 -1.45
N TRP A 21 -10.37 -8.84 -1.63
CA TRP A 21 -10.98 -10.13 -1.97
C TRP A 21 -10.73 -10.57 -3.43
N ASP A 22 -10.29 -9.67 -4.31
CA ASP A 22 -9.93 -10.00 -5.70
C ASP A 22 -8.43 -10.36 -5.84
N MET A 23 -7.64 -10.23 -4.77
CA MET A 23 -6.19 -10.42 -4.81
C MET A 23 -5.78 -11.88 -5.02
N GLU A 24 -6.55 -12.85 -4.50
CA GLU A 24 -6.26 -14.27 -4.71
C GLU A 24 -6.34 -14.63 -6.20
N GLU A 25 -7.43 -14.26 -6.87
CA GLU A 25 -7.60 -14.45 -8.31
C GLU A 25 -6.50 -13.72 -9.10
N LEU A 26 -6.15 -12.49 -8.73
CA LEU A 26 -5.09 -11.75 -9.41
C LEU A 26 -3.72 -12.44 -9.26
N MET A 27 -3.39 -12.95 -8.07
CA MET A 27 -2.14 -13.69 -7.83
C MET A 27 -2.09 -15.01 -8.61
N GLU A 28 -3.23 -15.70 -8.79
CA GLU A 28 -3.32 -16.89 -9.64
C GLU A 28 -3.10 -16.57 -11.13
N GLN A 29 -3.69 -15.46 -11.61
CA GLN A 29 -3.56 -15.02 -13.00
C GLN A 29 -2.16 -14.45 -13.32
N LYS A 30 -1.49 -13.89 -12.31
CA LYS A 30 -0.22 -13.17 -12.41
C LYS A 30 0.81 -13.75 -11.42
N PRO A 31 1.38 -14.93 -11.71
CA PRO A 31 2.27 -15.62 -10.76
C PRO A 31 3.60 -14.91 -10.48
N ASP A 32 3.98 -13.91 -11.29
CA ASP A 32 5.16 -13.07 -11.13
C ASP A 32 4.86 -11.70 -10.46
N LEU A 33 3.61 -11.49 -10.02
CA LEU A 33 3.14 -10.28 -9.37
C LEU A 33 3.96 -9.97 -8.12
N LEU A 34 4.37 -8.70 -8.01
CA LEU A 34 5.12 -8.19 -6.87
C LEU A 34 4.20 -7.38 -5.95
N ILE A 35 4.17 -7.72 -4.66
CA ILE A 35 3.46 -6.94 -3.65
C ILE A 35 4.47 -6.03 -2.94
N VAL A 36 4.25 -4.71 -3.04
CA VAL A 36 5.15 -3.69 -2.49
C VAL A 36 4.40 -2.89 -1.44
N ASP A 37 4.78 -3.09 -0.19
CA ASP A 37 4.25 -2.30 0.92
C ASP A 37 5.04 -1.00 1.05
N ILE A 38 4.36 0.12 0.77
CA ILE A 38 4.96 1.45 0.77
C ILE A 38 4.77 2.19 2.10
N ARG A 39 4.35 1.49 3.15
CA ARG A 39 4.27 2.06 4.50
C ARG A 39 5.65 2.20 5.11
N GLU A 40 5.69 2.88 6.24
CA GLU A 40 6.92 3.01 7.01
C GLU A 40 7.37 1.64 7.56
N PRO A 41 8.68 1.41 7.80
CA PRO A 41 9.19 0.11 8.22
C PRO A 41 8.54 -0.43 9.50
N TYR A 42 8.24 0.44 10.46
CA TYR A 42 7.56 0.02 11.69
C TYR A 42 6.11 -0.42 11.44
N GLU A 43 5.42 0.14 10.42
CA GLU A 43 4.08 -0.29 10.05
C GLU A 43 4.10 -1.69 9.41
N PHE A 44 5.13 -1.95 8.61
CA PHE A 44 5.36 -3.24 7.94
C PHE A 44 5.80 -4.33 8.91
N GLU A 45 6.67 -3.99 9.87
CA GLU A 45 7.08 -4.89 10.94
C GLU A 45 5.89 -5.31 11.81
N ALA A 46 4.98 -4.37 12.13
CA ALA A 46 3.79 -4.67 12.93
C ALA A 46 2.89 -5.71 12.26
N TYR A 47 2.50 -5.47 11.00
CA TYR A 47 1.67 -6.37 10.21
C TYR A 47 1.99 -6.24 8.73
N ARG A 48 2.08 -7.33 7.98
CA ARG A 48 2.32 -7.33 6.52
C ARG A 48 1.63 -8.48 5.79
N ILE A 49 1.40 -8.31 4.50
CA ILE A 49 1.01 -9.43 3.63
C ILE A 49 2.23 -10.34 3.43
N LYS A 50 1.99 -11.65 3.43
CA LYS A 50 3.05 -12.63 3.17
C LYS A 50 3.70 -12.37 1.80
N ASP A 51 5.03 -12.56 1.73
CA ASP A 51 5.84 -12.41 0.51
C ASP A 51 5.87 -10.98 -0.08
N SER A 52 5.31 -9.99 0.63
CA SER A 52 5.47 -8.57 0.24
C SER A 52 6.84 -8.03 0.67
N ILE A 53 7.35 -7.06 -0.11
CA ILE A 53 8.56 -6.31 0.23
C ILE A 53 8.21 -4.92 0.77
N ASN A 54 9.02 -4.37 1.66
CA ASN A 54 8.81 -3.01 2.17
C ASN A 54 9.69 -2.00 1.44
N VAL A 55 9.06 -1.02 0.79
CA VAL A 55 9.75 0.11 0.13
C VAL A 55 9.00 1.40 0.47
N PRO A 56 9.37 2.08 1.58
CA PRO A 56 8.62 3.23 2.08
C PRO A 56 8.36 4.30 1.01
N ARG A 57 7.17 4.90 1.05
CA ARG A 57 6.72 5.88 0.05
C ARG A 57 7.72 7.01 -0.18
N GLY A 58 8.43 7.47 0.85
CA GLY A 58 9.38 8.57 0.76
C GLY A 58 10.62 8.30 -0.09
N ILE A 59 10.93 7.03 -0.38
CA ILE A 59 12.09 6.61 -1.18
C ILE A 59 11.69 5.84 -2.44
N LEU A 60 10.39 5.71 -2.73
CA LEU A 60 9.90 4.80 -3.76
C LEU A 60 10.47 5.13 -5.14
N GLU A 61 10.53 6.40 -5.49
CA GLU A 61 11.02 6.86 -6.79
C GLU A 61 12.51 6.55 -6.99
N THR A 62 13.36 6.75 -5.98
CA THR A 62 14.79 6.43 -6.07
C THR A 62 15.04 4.93 -5.99
N ALA A 63 14.22 4.19 -5.23
CA ALA A 63 14.26 2.73 -5.16
C ALA A 63 13.94 2.05 -6.50
N CYS A 64 13.15 2.69 -7.36
CA CYS A 64 12.79 2.23 -8.70
C CYS A 64 13.83 2.51 -9.80
N GLU A 65 14.98 3.10 -9.46
CA GLU A 65 16.02 3.47 -10.41
C GLU A 65 17.38 2.89 -10.01
N TRP A 66 18.24 2.64 -11.01
CA TRP A 66 19.65 2.29 -10.77
C TRP A 66 20.46 3.50 -10.33
N ASN A 67 21.55 3.25 -9.60
CA ASN A 67 22.52 4.26 -9.13
C ASN A 67 22.00 5.20 -8.04
N TYR A 68 21.11 4.70 -7.16
CA TYR A 68 20.71 5.35 -5.92
C TYR A 68 21.07 4.46 -4.73
N GLU A 69 21.26 5.03 -3.54
CA GLU A 69 21.52 4.25 -2.32
C GLU A 69 20.31 3.38 -1.95
N GLU A 70 19.11 3.86 -2.28
CA GLU A 70 17.83 3.20 -2.01
C GLU A 70 17.43 2.20 -3.09
N THR A 71 18.22 2.02 -4.15
CA THR A 71 17.91 1.13 -5.27
C THR A 71 17.48 -0.25 -4.75
N VAL A 72 16.30 -0.70 -5.18
CA VAL A 72 15.81 -2.07 -4.96
C VAL A 72 15.86 -2.78 -6.32
N PRO A 73 16.86 -3.64 -6.58
CA PRO A 73 17.05 -4.29 -7.88
C PRO A 73 15.77 -4.95 -8.42
N GLU A 74 15.02 -5.63 -7.55
CA GLU A 74 13.77 -6.28 -7.92
C GLU A 74 12.71 -5.30 -8.46
N LEU A 75 12.62 -4.09 -7.90
CA LEU A 75 11.73 -3.05 -8.40
C LEU A 75 12.21 -2.52 -9.75
N VAL A 76 13.49 -2.20 -9.88
CA VAL A 76 14.04 -1.67 -11.14
C VAL A 76 13.80 -2.64 -12.30
N GLU A 77 13.89 -3.95 -12.03
CA GLU A 77 13.65 -5.02 -12.99
C GLU A 77 12.15 -5.35 -13.20
N ALA A 78 11.25 -4.86 -12.33
CA ALA A 78 9.81 -5.16 -12.35
C ALA A 78 8.97 -4.25 -13.25
N ARG A 79 9.56 -3.44 -14.13
CA ARG A 79 8.79 -2.50 -14.99
C ARG A 79 7.74 -3.17 -15.88
N GLU A 80 8.00 -4.40 -16.31
CA GLU A 80 7.08 -5.19 -17.14
C GLU A 80 6.27 -6.21 -16.30
N ARG A 81 6.55 -6.34 -14.99
CA ARG A 81 5.83 -7.23 -14.07
C ARG A 81 4.59 -6.50 -13.52
N PRO A 82 3.52 -7.23 -13.17
CA PRO A 82 2.43 -6.70 -12.37
C PRO A 82 2.93 -6.30 -10.98
N VAL A 83 2.61 -5.09 -10.52
CA VAL A 83 2.99 -4.60 -9.19
C VAL A 83 1.74 -4.14 -8.44
N VAL A 84 1.54 -4.65 -7.23
CA VAL A 84 0.48 -4.18 -6.32
C VAL A 84 1.11 -3.37 -5.20
N LEU A 85 0.76 -2.09 -5.12
CA LEU A 85 1.18 -1.19 -4.06
C LEU A 85 0.19 -1.24 -2.90
N VAL A 86 0.75 -1.42 -1.71
CA VAL A 86 -0.02 -1.57 -0.48
C VAL A 86 0.31 -0.43 0.47
N CYS A 87 -0.72 0.17 1.06
CA CYS A 87 -0.55 1.06 2.20
C CYS A 87 -1.60 0.78 3.27
N ARG A 88 -1.71 1.65 4.29
CA ARG A 88 -2.67 1.43 5.39
C ARG A 88 -4.12 1.46 4.93
N SER A 89 -4.50 2.37 4.03
CA SER A 89 -5.91 2.66 3.70
C SER A 89 -6.21 2.86 2.21
N GLY A 90 -5.26 2.53 1.32
CA GLY A 90 -5.39 2.70 -0.13
C GLY A 90 -4.96 4.08 -0.68
N ASN A 91 -4.97 5.14 0.13
CA ASN A 91 -4.73 6.50 -0.40
C ASN A 91 -3.26 6.78 -0.79
N ARG A 92 -2.29 6.33 0.02
CA ARG A 92 -0.86 6.51 -0.31
C ARG A 92 -0.48 5.69 -1.54
N SER A 93 -1.01 4.47 -1.64
CA SER A 93 -0.75 3.54 -2.74
C SER A 93 -1.40 4.03 -4.03
N ALA A 94 -2.57 4.67 -3.98
CA ALA A 94 -3.19 5.28 -5.16
C ALA A 94 -2.29 6.34 -5.80
N LEU A 95 -1.80 7.29 -5.01
CA LEU A 95 -0.88 8.33 -5.49
C LEU A 95 0.45 7.74 -5.98
N ALA A 96 0.96 6.70 -5.31
CA ALA A 96 2.19 6.02 -5.70
C ALA A 96 2.05 5.26 -7.02
N ALA A 97 0.90 4.61 -7.24
CA ALA A 97 0.61 3.88 -8.46
C ALA A 97 0.65 4.82 -9.67
N LEU A 98 0.05 6.03 -9.54
CA LEU A 98 0.13 7.04 -10.59
C LEU A 98 1.57 7.41 -10.94
N ILE A 99 2.43 7.62 -9.94
CA ILE A 99 3.84 7.96 -10.15
C ILE A 99 4.59 6.79 -10.81
N MET A 100 4.43 5.56 -10.34
CA MET A 100 5.11 4.40 -10.93
C MET A 100 4.68 4.15 -12.37
N GLN A 101 3.40 4.33 -12.71
CA GLN A 101 2.94 4.29 -14.10
C GLN A 101 3.65 5.34 -14.96
N GLN A 102 3.80 6.58 -14.46
CA GLN A 102 4.53 7.65 -15.15
C GLN A 102 6.03 7.36 -15.28
N MET A 103 6.61 6.62 -14.34
CA MET A 103 7.99 6.14 -14.40
C MET A 103 8.18 4.97 -15.36
N GLY A 104 7.10 4.42 -15.95
CA GLY A 104 7.16 3.44 -17.03
C GLY A 104 6.84 2.00 -16.61
N TYR A 105 6.35 1.76 -15.39
CA TYR A 105 5.79 0.47 -15.02
C TYR A 105 4.48 0.23 -15.79
N LYS A 106 4.35 -0.95 -16.40
CA LYS A 106 3.23 -1.24 -17.33
C LYS A 106 1.92 -1.57 -16.63
N GLU A 107 2.02 -2.25 -15.50
CA GLU A 107 0.86 -2.82 -14.81
C GLU A 107 1.02 -2.59 -13.30
N VAL A 108 0.46 -1.47 -12.82
CA VAL A 108 0.53 -1.08 -11.40
C VAL A 108 -0.87 -0.95 -10.84
N TYR A 109 -1.12 -1.65 -9.74
CA TYR A 109 -2.35 -1.61 -8.99
C TYR A 109 -2.11 -0.92 -7.65
N SER A 110 -3.07 -0.13 -7.19
CA SER A 110 -3.20 0.18 -5.76
C SER A 110 -4.13 -0.84 -5.11
N LEU A 111 -3.71 -1.42 -3.98
CA LEU A 111 -4.62 -2.19 -3.14
C LEU A 111 -5.65 -1.24 -2.54
N LYS A 112 -6.87 -1.33 -3.05
CA LYS A 112 -8.01 -0.55 -2.56
C LYS A 112 -8.24 -0.87 -1.09
N THR A 113 -8.67 0.14 -0.33
CA THR A 113 -8.85 0.10 1.14
C THR A 113 -7.61 -0.28 1.97
N GLY A 114 -6.48 -0.63 1.34
CA GLY A 114 -5.21 -0.93 1.98
C GLY A 114 -5.27 -2.13 2.94
N LEU A 115 -4.26 -2.24 3.82
CA LEU A 115 -4.23 -3.31 4.82
C LEU A 115 -5.39 -3.27 5.82
N ARG A 116 -6.00 -2.10 6.05
CA ARG A 116 -7.22 -2.03 6.83
C ARG A 116 -8.33 -2.87 6.17
N GLY A 117 -8.60 -2.65 4.89
CA GLY A 117 -9.60 -3.45 4.19
C GLY A 117 -9.21 -4.91 3.98
N TRP A 118 -7.91 -5.20 3.92
CA TRP A 118 -7.40 -6.57 3.96
C TRP A 118 -7.76 -7.26 5.28
N ASN A 119 -7.55 -6.58 6.42
CA ASN A 119 -7.94 -7.08 7.74
C ASN A 119 -9.47 -7.20 7.87
N ASP A 120 -10.22 -6.19 7.43
CA ASP A 120 -11.70 -6.21 7.43
C ASP A 120 -12.27 -7.39 6.62
N ALA A 121 -11.54 -7.86 5.61
CA ALA A 121 -11.89 -9.02 4.79
C ALA A 121 -11.38 -10.35 5.38
N GLU A 122 -10.83 -10.33 6.60
CA GLU A 122 -10.25 -11.48 7.31
C GLU A 122 -9.13 -12.18 6.52
N MET A 123 -8.47 -11.44 5.63
CA MET A 123 -7.36 -11.96 4.83
C MET A 123 -6.10 -12.09 5.70
N PRO A 124 -5.25 -13.11 5.48
CA PRO A 124 -4.14 -13.42 6.37
C PRO A 124 -3.08 -12.31 6.36
N LEU A 125 -2.68 -11.86 7.56
CA LEU A 125 -1.54 -10.99 7.79
C LEU A 125 -0.48 -11.72 8.59
N LEU A 126 0.78 -11.34 8.41
CA LEU A 126 1.89 -11.77 9.25
C LEU A 126 2.26 -10.68 10.24
N ASP A 127 2.40 -11.03 11.51
CA ASP A 127 2.89 -10.15 12.57
C ASP A 127 4.43 -9.99 12.51
N ARG A 128 4.99 -9.26 13.49
CA ARG A 128 6.44 -9.09 13.66
C ARG A 128 7.23 -10.40 13.82
N GLU A 129 6.59 -11.44 14.33
CA GLU A 129 7.21 -12.77 14.49
C GLU A 129 7.06 -13.63 13.23
N GLY A 130 6.35 -13.13 12.21
CA GLY A 130 6.05 -13.86 10.98
C GLY A 130 4.93 -14.90 11.16
N LYS A 131 4.14 -14.81 12.23
CA LYS A 131 2.97 -15.65 12.48
C LYS A 131 1.73 -15.02 11.90
N THR A 132 0.74 -15.84 11.55
CA THR A 132 -0.58 -15.33 11.17
C THR A 132 -1.15 -14.51 12.32
N ALA A 133 -1.44 -13.24 12.05
CA ALA A 133 -1.99 -12.31 13.01
C ALA A 133 -3.44 -12.68 13.36
N ASP A 134 -3.81 -12.40 14.61
CA ASP A 134 -5.20 -12.39 15.03
C ASP A 134 -5.91 -11.13 14.48
N VAL A 135 -7.10 -11.30 13.92
CA VAL A 135 -7.84 -10.22 13.23
C VAL A 135 -8.25 -9.12 14.22
N ASP A 136 -8.64 -9.48 15.45
CA ASP A 136 -9.06 -8.52 16.46
C ASP A 136 -7.86 -7.71 16.98
N GLU A 137 -6.71 -8.35 17.18
CA GLU A 137 -5.47 -7.66 17.55
C GLU A 137 -4.98 -6.70 16.44
N ALA A 138 -5.10 -7.10 15.18
CA ALA A 138 -4.78 -6.26 14.04
C ALA A 138 -5.77 -5.10 13.88
N GLU A 139 -7.06 -5.30 14.17
CA GLU A 139 -8.07 -4.25 14.06
C GLU A 139 -7.80 -3.09 15.02
N VAL A 140 -7.33 -3.39 16.24
CA VAL A 140 -6.90 -2.37 17.21
C VAL A 140 -5.78 -1.49 16.63
N TYR A 141 -4.85 -2.08 15.87
CA TYR A 141 -3.77 -1.35 15.23
C TYR A 141 -4.26 -0.46 14.07
N PHE A 142 -5.20 -0.97 13.25
CA PHE A 142 -5.74 -0.23 12.11
C PHE A 142 -6.77 0.83 12.47
N THR A 143 -7.38 0.74 13.65
CA THR A 143 -8.29 1.76 14.20
C THR A 143 -7.59 3.14 14.30
N PRO A 144 -8.16 4.19 13.68
CA PRO A 144 -7.63 5.56 13.84
C PRO A 144 -7.75 6.03 15.29
N ASN A 145 -6.64 6.52 15.86
CA ASN A 145 -6.61 7.13 17.19
C ASN A 145 -6.25 8.61 17.08
N LEU A 146 -7.28 9.47 16.99
CA LEU A 146 -7.13 10.92 16.85
C LEU A 146 -7.23 11.62 18.21
N ARG A 147 -6.25 12.46 18.52
CA ARG A 147 -6.27 13.36 19.68
C ARG A 147 -7.23 14.54 19.40
N PRO A 148 -7.81 15.19 20.42
CA PRO A 148 -8.75 16.29 20.23
C PRO A 148 -8.21 17.41 19.32
N GLU A 149 -6.93 17.76 19.43
CA GLU A 149 -6.30 18.78 18.60
C GLU A 149 -6.06 18.37 17.14
N GLN A 150 -6.28 17.09 16.79
CA GLN A 150 -6.22 16.59 15.41
C GLN A 150 -7.59 16.59 14.73
N LEU A 151 -8.69 16.68 15.49
CA LEU A 151 -10.05 16.79 14.93
C LEU A 151 -10.26 18.16 14.29
N SER A 152 -11.19 18.29 13.34
CA SER A 152 -11.56 19.62 12.83
C SER A 152 -12.19 20.48 13.95
N PRO A 153 -12.14 21.81 13.87
CA PRO A 153 -12.78 22.67 14.88
C PRO A 153 -14.24 22.30 15.15
N ASP A 154 -15.00 21.92 14.13
CA ASP A 154 -16.42 21.54 14.24
C ASP A 154 -16.63 20.16 14.92
N GLN A 155 -15.58 19.34 15.01
CA GLN A 155 -15.58 18.01 15.62
C GLN A 155 -14.99 17.99 17.04
N ARG A 156 -14.48 19.13 17.55
CA ARG A 156 -13.77 19.20 18.84
C ARG A 156 -14.66 19.27 20.08
N GLY A 157 -15.96 19.54 19.90
CA GLY A 157 -16.89 19.81 21.01
C GLY A 157 -16.81 21.26 21.48
#